data_AF-X0YQI1-F1
#
_entry.id   AF-X0YQI1-F1
#
_cell.length_a   1.000
_cell.length_b   1.000
_cell.length_c   1.000
_cell.angle_alpha   90.00
_cell.angle_beta   90.00
_cell.angle_gamma   90.00
#
_symmetry.space_group_name_H-M   'P 1'
#
loop_
_entity.id
_entity.type
_entity.pdbx_description
1 polymer ?
#
loop_
_entity_poly.entity_id
_entity_poly.type
_entity_poly.pdbx_seq_one_letter_code
_entity_poly.pdbx_strand_id
1 'polypeptide(L)'
;YGTISSLSNVKEEYTNALEIVAGAKLNAIVVKDDKTAVECIKELKKNRIGHALFLPLNKILKRNIPNLKDLKNKKGVIGSALELVNYDKQYENAFSNVFGGTLIVNNIDTARKVGVGRARMVTLEGDLFETTGLISGGYRKKTFGKFLEKDLNENIKQLSNEIKSVGEGLFNLEKQKDTNEDKIAQLRERKSILQGELLKFETSSGIKNINELKQNKDKIENEINQVDTNLQNSDDQIKNINSKIQDLR
;
A
#
# COMPACT_ATOMS: atom_id res chain seq x y z
N TYR A 1 10.85 15.07 6.67
CA TYR A 1 9.52 14.51 7.00
C TYR A 1 8.87 14.00 5.73
N GLY A 2 8.20 14.87 4.97
CA GLY A 2 7.52 14.50 3.72
C GLY A 2 7.11 15.74 2.93
N THR A 3 6.40 15.56 1.82
CA THR A 3 5.81 16.65 1.05
C THR A 3 4.57 17.21 1.74
N ILE A 4 4.16 18.45 1.40
CA ILE A 4 2.89 19.01 1.86
C ILE A 4 1.72 18.09 1.53
N SER A 5 1.66 17.50 0.33
CA SER A 5 0.62 16.52 -0.01
C SER A 5 0.59 15.31 0.94
N SER A 6 1.74 14.68 1.18
CA SER A 6 1.83 13.49 2.03
C SER A 6 1.49 13.77 3.51
N LEU A 7 1.78 14.98 4.00
CA LEU A 7 1.58 15.39 5.38
C LEU A 7 0.19 15.97 5.66
N SER A 8 -0.73 15.83 4.71
CA SER A 8 -2.07 16.41 4.80
C SER A 8 -3.17 15.39 4.51
N ASN A 9 -4.38 15.72 4.93
CA ASN A 9 -5.60 15.03 4.55
C ASN A 9 -6.69 16.08 4.22
N VAL A 10 -7.43 15.85 3.14
CA VAL A 10 -8.36 16.82 2.56
C VAL A 10 -9.62 16.09 2.08
N LYS A 11 -10.80 16.67 2.29
CA LYS A 11 -12.04 16.13 1.72
C LYS A 11 -12.07 16.32 0.21
N GLU A 12 -12.56 15.31 -0.51
CA GLU A 12 -12.60 15.29 -1.98
C GLU A 12 -13.23 16.55 -2.60
N GLU A 13 -14.28 17.08 -1.97
CA GLU A 13 -14.97 18.31 -2.39
C GLU A 13 -14.07 19.55 -2.49
N TYR A 14 -12.97 19.62 -1.72
CA TYR A 14 -12.05 20.76 -1.70
C TYR A 14 -10.72 20.49 -2.40
N THR A 15 -10.46 19.25 -2.82
CA THR A 15 -9.18 18.80 -3.38
C THR A 15 -8.72 19.74 -4.50
N ASN A 16 -9.56 19.97 -5.51
CA ASN A 16 -9.22 20.82 -6.65
C ASN A 16 -8.83 22.25 -6.21
N ALA A 17 -9.67 22.91 -5.41
CA ALA A 17 -9.41 24.26 -4.94
C ALA A 17 -8.09 24.34 -4.14
N LEU A 18 -7.83 23.37 -3.27
CA LEU A 18 -6.63 23.33 -2.43
C LEU A 18 -5.35 23.01 -3.23
N GLU A 19 -5.46 22.21 -4.29
CA GLU A 19 -4.35 21.99 -5.23
C GLU A 19 -3.98 23.26 -5.97
N ILE A 20 -4.97 24.04 -6.41
CA ILE A 20 -4.73 25.35 -7.03
C ILE A 20 -4.08 26.31 -6.03
N VAL A 21 -4.55 26.32 -4.78
CA VAL A 21 -3.99 27.18 -3.72
C VAL A 21 -2.52 26.87 -3.47
N ALA A 22 -2.18 25.59 -3.35
CA ALA A 22 -0.82 25.12 -3.07
C ALA A 22 0.10 25.24 -4.29
N GLY A 23 -0.42 24.94 -5.48
CA GLY A 23 0.35 24.93 -6.73
C GLY A 23 1.62 24.08 -6.62
N ALA A 24 2.75 24.64 -7.04
CA ALA A 24 4.05 23.95 -6.95
C ALA A 24 4.47 23.60 -5.51
N LYS A 25 3.97 24.34 -4.51
CA LYS A 25 4.30 24.09 -3.09
C LYS A 25 3.69 22.80 -2.56
N LEU A 26 2.74 22.19 -3.28
CA LEU A 26 2.16 20.91 -2.90
C LEU A 26 3.23 19.79 -2.78
N ASN A 27 4.28 19.87 -3.60
CA ASN A 27 5.43 18.96 -3.56
C ASN A 27 6.59 19.47 -2.69
N ALA A 28 6.41 20.59 -1.97
CA ALA A 28 7.46 21.11 -1.12
C ALA A 28 7.71 20.17 0.06
N ILE A 29 8.98 19.89 0.35
CA ILE A 29 9.42 18.92 1.35
C ILE A 29 9.63 19.63 2.69
N VAL A 30 8.86 19.24 3.70
CA VAL A 30 9.02 19.74 5.06
C VAL A 30 10.20 19.03 5.73
N VAL A 31 11.12 19.82 6.28
CA VAL A 31 12.34 19.36 6.96
C VAL A 31 12.50 20.01 8.32
N LYS A 32 13.26 19.36 9.20
CA LYS A 32 13.46 19.81 10.59
C LYS A 32 14.05 21.21 10.65
N ASP A 33 15.10 21.46 9.89
CA ASP A 33 15.80 22.73 9.89
C ASP A 33 16.45 23.07 8.53
N ASP A 34 16.98 24.29 8.42
CA ASP A 34 17.67 24.79 7.24
C ASP A 34 18.97 24.03 6.94
N LYS A 35 19.66 23.49 7.97
CA LYS A 35 20.85 22.65 7.76
C LYS A 35 20.51 21.39 6.99
N THR A 36 19.46 20.68 7.41
CA THR A 36 18.92 19.50 6.72
C THR A 36 18.54 19.83 5.28
N ALA A 37 17.90 20.98 5.03
CA ALA A 37 17.55 21.41 3.68
C ALA A 37 18.79 21.57 2.79
N VAL A 38 19.84 22.22 3.29
CA VAL A 38 21.10 22.45 2.56
C VAL A 38 21.81 21.13 2.26
N GLU A 39 21.83 20.19 3.20
CA GLU A 39 22.41 18.86 2.99
C GLU A 39 21.68 18.10 1.88
N CYS A 40 20.33 18.07 1.90
CA CYS A 40 19.55 17.46 0.83
C CYS A 40 19.84 18.11 -0.53
N ILE A 41 19.94 19.44 -0.60
CA ILE A 41 20.26 20.16 -1.85
C ILE A 41 21.66 19.77 -2.37
N LYS A 42 22.65 19.62 -1.49
CA LYS A 42 24.01 19.19 -1.88
C LYS A 42 23.98 17.80 -2.50
N GLU A 43 23.25 16.86 -1.91
CA GLU A 43 23.09 15.51 -2.47
C GLU A 43 22.35 15.50 -3.80
N LEU A 44 21.27 16.28 -3.95
CA LEU A 44 20.56 16.42 -5.23
C LEU A 44 21.48 16.94 -6.34
N LYS A 45 22.35 17.92 -6.03
CA LYS A 45 23.33 18.47 -6.98
C LYS A 45 24.43 17.46 -7.33
N LYS A 46 25.01 16.83 -6.31
CA LYS A 46 26.10 15.84 -6.46
C LYS A 46 25.67 14.70 -7.38
N ASN A 47 24.45 14.22 -7.20
CA ASN A 47 23.91 13.07 -7.93
C ASN A 47 23.04 13.44 -9.14
N ARG A 48 22.86 14.74 -9.44
CA ARG A 48 22.02 15.25 -10.56
C ARG A 48 20.58 14.72 -10.57
N ILE A 49 19.98 14.59 -9.38
CA ILE A 49 18.65 13.97 -9.18
C ILE A 49 17.48 14.96 -9.47
N GLY A 50 17.79 16.25 -9.63
CA GLY A 50 16.81 17.28 -10.03
C GLY A 50 16.71 18.42 -9.01
N HIS A 51 15.52 19.03 -8.94
CA HIS A 51 15.24 20.20 -8.11
C HIS A 51 14.04 19.95 -7.20
N ALA A 52 14.12 20.46 -5.96
CA ALA A 52 13.05 20.37 -4.98
C ALA A 52 12.98 21.65 -4.13
N LEU A 53 11.77 21.96 -3.66
CA LEU A 53 11.50 23.05 -2.70
C LEU A 53 11.49 22.49 -1.29
N PHE A 54 12.21 23.12 -0.36
CA PHE A 54 12.28 22.69 1.04
C PHE A 54 11.66 23.74 1.98
N LEU A 55 10.94 23.27 3.00
CA LEU A 55 10.30 24.08 4.04
C LEU A 55 10.91 23.74 5.40
N PRO A 56 11.98 24.45 5.82
CA PRO A 56 12.62 24.24 7.11
C PRO A 56 11.77 24.78 8.27
N LEU A 57 11.33 23.91 9.18
CA LEU A 57 10.40 24.29 10.26
C LEU A 57 10.97 25.33 11.23
N ASN A 58 12.28 25.35 11.44
CA ASN A 58 12.94 26.34 12.30
C ASN A 58 13.03 27.76 11.69
N LYS A 59 12.79 27.93 10.39
CA LYS A 59 12.87 29.22 9.68
C LYS A 59 11.59 29.65 8.99
N ILE A 60 10.73 28.70 8.59
CA ILE A 60 9.51 29.01 7.87
C ILE A 60 8.56 29.81 8.76
N LEU A 61 8.16 30.98 8.27
CA LEU A 61 7.25 31.87 8.99
C LEU A 61 5.80 31.57 8.59
N LYS A 62 4.91 31.69 9.57
CA LYS A 62 3.46 31.78 9.30
C LYS A 62 3.23 32.92 8.32
N ARG A 63 2.33 32.71 7.37
CA ARG A 63 1.93 33.79 6.47
C ARG A 63 1.21 34.85 7.29
N ASN A 64 1.47 36.12 7.01
CA ASN A 64 0.64 37.19 7.56
C ASN A 64 -0.75 37.07 6.91
N ILE A 65 -1.75 36.70 7.70
CA ILE A 65 -3.13 36.50 7.23
C ILE A 65 -3.85 37.82 7.48
N PRO A 66 -4.34 38.51 6.43
CA PRO A 66 -5.20 39.67 6.62
C PRO A 66 -6.38 39.30 7.52
N ASN A 67 -6.90 40.24 8.31
CA ASN A 67 -8.11 39.97 9.07
C ASN A 67 -9.29 39.81 8.09
N LEU A 68 -9.67 38.57 7.79
CA LEU A 68 -10.76 38.22 6.88
C LEU A 68 -12.05 37.84 7.63
N LYS A 69 -12.15 38.14 8.93
CA LYS A 69 -13.29 37.72 9.78
C LYS A 69 -14.64 38.21 9.24
N ASP A 70 -14.66 39.42 8.71
CA ASP A 70 -15.82 40.04 8.07
C ASP A 70 -16.24 39.35 6.76
N LEU A 71 -15.29 38.73 6.06
CA LEU A 71 -15.53 38.03 4.80
C LEU A 71 -15.99 36.58 5.00
N LYS A 72 -15.56 35.92 6.08
CA LYS A 72 -15.91 34.52 6.36
C LYS A 72 -17.42 34.28 6.46
N ASN A 73 -18.18 35.27 6.95
CA ASN A 73 -19.62 35.14 7.14
C ASN A 73 -20.43 35.54 5.89
N LYS A 74 -19.78 35.95 4.79
CA LYS A 74 -20.50 36.30 3.57
C LYS A 74 -21.04 35.06 2.87
N LYS A 75 -22.27 35.16 2.36
CA LYS A 75 -22.93 34.08 1.61
C LYS A 75 -22.06 33.62 0.43
N GLY A 76 -21.79 32.32 0.38
CA GLY A 76 -20.99 31.66 -0.66
C GLY A 76 -19.51 31.52 -0.33
N VAL A 77 -19.02 32.13 0.75
CA VAL A 77 -17.67 31.86 1.28
C VAL A 77 -17.75 30.59 2.12
N ILE A 78 -16.91 29.60 1.80
CA ILE A 78 -16.90 28.30 2.48
C ILE A 78 -16.02 28.37 3.73
N GLY A 79 -14.84 28.97 3.61
CA GLY A 79 -13.89 29.07 4.72
C GLY A 79 -12.48 29.42 4.26
N SER A 80 -11.54 29.43 5.21
CA SER A 80 -10.12 29.56 4.85
C SER A 80 -9.57 28.23 4.33
N ALA A 81 -8.73 28.27 3.30
CA ALA A 81 -8.04 27.09 2.80
C ALA A 81 -7.28 26.33 3.91
N LEU A 82 -6.68 27.06 4.87
CA LEU A 82 -5.96 26.46 5.99
C LEU A 82 -6.88 25.65 6.93
N GLU A 83 -8.15 26.04 7.07
CA GLU A 83 -9.13 25.36 7.93
C GLU A 83 -9.70 24.09 7.29
N LEU A 84 -9.56 23.96 5.97
CA LEU A 84 -10.10 22.85 5.19
C LEU A 84 -9.06 21.75 4.91
N VAL A 85 -7.84 21.92 5.43
CA VAL A 85 -6.74 20.94 5.35
C VAL A 85 -6.45 20.43 6.75
N ASN A 86 -6.48 19.11 6.92
CA ASN A 86 -6.06 18.46 8.16
C ASN A 86 -4.56 18.16 8.12
N TYR A 87 -3.83 18.54 9.16
CA TYR A 87 -2.39 18.33 9.29
C TYR A 87 -1.98 18.31 10.76
N ASP A 88 -0.81 17.76 11.07
CA ASP A 88 -0.25 17.78 12.43
C ASP A 88 0.23 19.20 12.79
N LYS A 89 -0.14 19.68 13.99
CA LYS A 89 0.20 21.00 14.53
C LYS A 89 1.71 21.31 14.48
N GLN A 90 2.59 20.31 14.55
CA GLN A 90 4.03 20.54 14.40
C GLN A 90 4.41 21.17 13.04
N TYR A 91 3.56 21.03 12.02
CA TYR A 91 3.76 21.58 10.68
C TYR A 91 3.00 22.90 10.42
N GLU A 92 2.38 23.49 11.45
CA GLU A 92 1.48 24.64 11.31
C GLU A 92 2.10 25.81 10.52
N ASN A 93 3.37 26.13 10.73
CA ASN A 93 4.02 27.22 10.00
C ASN A 93 4.13 26.92 8.49
N ALA A 94 4.42 25.67 8.12
CA ALA A 94 4.52 25.26 6.73
C ALA A 94 3.15 25.32 6.04
N PHE A 95 2.11 24.76 6.69
CA PHE A 95 0.74 24.79 6.15
C PHE A 95 0.18 26.22 6.10
N SER A 96 0.43 27.04 7.12
CA SER A 96 0.08 28.46 7.11
C SER A 96 0.77 29.22 5.96
N ASN A 97 2.03 28.89 5.64
CA ASN A 97 2.72 29.51 4.51
C ASN A 97 2.08 29.16 3.15
N VAL A 98 1.63 27.91 3.00
CA VAL A 98 1.07 27.39 1.75
C VAL A 98 -0.39 27.82 1.57
N PHE A 99 -1.24 27.56 2.56
CA PHE A 99 -2.69 27.72 2.46
C PHE A 99 -3.21 29.00 3.16
N GLY A 100 -2.41 29.64 4.00
CA GLY A 100 -2.83 30.84 4.72
C GLY A 100 -3.19 32.00 3.80
N GLY A 101 -4.08 32.87 4.28
CA GLY A 101 -4.50 34.08 3.58
C GLY A 101 -5.35 33.84 2.33
N THR A 102 -5.84 32.61 2.11
CA THR A 102 -6.70 32.26 0.98
C THR A 102 -8.08 31.80 1.45
N LEU A 103 -9.13 32.28 0.80
CA LEU A 103 -10.51 31.84 1.03
C LEU A 103 -10.97 30.91 -0.09
N ILE A 104 -11.72 29.88 0.28
CA ILE A 104 -12.45 29.06 -0.69
C ILE A 104 -13.86 29.64 -0.83
N VAL A 105 -14.31 29.83 -2.06
CA VAL A 105 -15.66 30.34 -2.39
C VAL A 105 -16.36 29.38 -3.35
N ASN A 106 -17.69 29.41 -3.39
CA ASN A 106 -18.45 28.50 -4.24
C ASN A 106 -18.16 28.70 -5.73
N ASN A 107 -18.15 29.96 -6.20
CA ASN A 107 -18.10 30.30 -7.62
C ASN A 107 -17.57 31.73 -7.87
N ILE A 108 -17.39 32.06 -9.15
CA ILE A 108 -16.87 33.35 -9.62
C ILE A 108 -17.75 34.52 -9.15
N ASP A 109 -19.08 34.39 -9.18
CA ASP A 109 -20.00 35.45 -8.74
C ASP A 109 -19.80 35.80 -7.26
N THR A 110 -19.54 34.78 -6.44
CA THR A 110 -19.20 34.97 -5.03
C THR A 110 -17.88 35.72 -4.89
N ALA A 111 -16.84 35.33 -5.64
CA ALA A 111 -15.55 36.03 -5.62
C ALA A 111 -15.71 37.51 -6.00
N ARG A 112 -16.51 37.82 -7.02
CA ARG A 112 -16.84 39.19 -7.42
C ARG A 112 -17.57 39.98 -6.34
N LYS A 113 -18.53 39.36 -5.65
CA LYS A 113 -19.28 39.99 -4.52
C LYS A 113 -18.40 40.22 -3.29
N VAL A 114 -17.45 39.34 -3.02
CA VAL A 114 -16.46 39.53 -1.96
C VAL A 114 -15.53 40.70 -2.29
N GLY A 115 -15.15 40.81 -3.56
CA GLY A 115 -14.33 41.87 -4.13
C GLY A 115 -12.95 41.35 -4.55
N VAL A 116 -12.69 41.32 -5.85
CA VAL A 116 -11.38 40.94 -6.40
C VAL A 116 -10.31 41.92 -5.90
N GLY A 117 -9.15 41.40 -5.50
CA GLY A 117 -8.06 42.19 -4.91
C GLY A 117 -8.17 42.40 -3.39
N ARG A 118 -9.37 42.27 -2.80
CA ARG A 118 -9.55 42.42 -1.33
C ARG A 118 -8.93 41.26 -0.55
N ALA A 119 -9.05 40.05 -1.09
CA ALA A 119 -8.53 38.82 -0.50
C ALA A 119 -8.11 37.87 -1.62
N ARG A 120 -7.16 36.98 -1.33
CA ARG A 120 -6.87 35.86 -2.22
C ARG A 120 -8.00 34.85 -2.08
N MET A 121 -8.60 34.45 -3.19
CA MET A 121 -9.77 33.56 -3.22
C MET A 121 -9.58 32.51 -4.30
N VAL A 122 -10.15 31.32 -4.09
CA VAL A 122 -10.26 30.29 -5.12
C VAL A 122 -11.67 29.71 -5.13
N THR A 123 -12.20 29.39 -6.31
CA THR A 123 -13.49 28.70 -6.46
C THR A 123 -13.33 27.20 -6.25
N LEU A 124 -14.42 26.46 -5.99
CA LEU A 124 -14.40 24.99 -6.00
C LEU A 124 -13.93 24.41 -7.36
N GLU A 125 -14.22 25.13 -8.45
CA GLU A 125 -13.81 24.77 -9.81
C GLU A 125 -12.35 25.11 -10.12
N GLY A 126 -11.67 25.87 -9.24
CA GLY A 126 -10.24 26.14 -9.33
C GLY A 126 -9.87 27.47 -9.98
N ASP A 127 -10.80 28.41 -10.10
CA ASP A 127 -10.50 29.79 -10.52
C ASP A 127 -9.91 30.57 -9.36
N LEU A 128 -8.73 31.15 -9.57
CA LEU A 128 -7.92 31.85 -8.59
C LEU A 128 -8.00 33.36 -8.79
N PHE A 129 -8.22 34.08 -7.70
CA PHE A 129 -8.25 35.54 -7.63
C PHE A 129 -7.20 35.98 -6.61
N GLU A 130 -6.20 36.74 -7.04
CA GLU A 130 -5.11 37.23 -6.19
C GLU A 130 -5.42 38.61 -5.61
N THR A 131 -4.75 38.97 -4.50
CA THR A 131 -4.87 40.30 -3.88
C THR A 131 -4.32 41.42 -4.78
N THR A 132 -3.46 41.09 -5.74
CA THR A 132 -2.96 42.03 -6.76
C THR A 132 -3.94 42.28 -7.90
N GLY A 133 -5.10 41.61 -7.89
CA GLY A 133 -6.10 41.71 -8.97
C GLY A 133 -5.88 40.72 -10.13
N LEU A 134 -4.84 39.87 -10.06
CA LEU A 134 -4.66 38.81 -11.04
C LEU A 134 -5.77 37.77 -10.90
N ILE A 135 -6.29 37.32 -12.05
CA ILE A 135 -7.32 36.29 -12.14
C ILE A 135 -6.81 35.19 -13.06
N SER A 136 -6.90 33.94 -12.62
CA SER A 136 -6.55 32.76 -13.41
C SER A 136 -7.69 31.76 -13.32
N GLY A 137 -8.20 31.29 -14.45
CA GLY A 137 -9.35 30.40 -14.49
C GLY A 137 -9.51 29.75 -15.87
N GLY A 138 -10.52 28.89 -16.00
CA GLY A 138 -10.82 28.20 -17.26
C GLY A 138 -10.95 26.69 -17.11
N TYR A 139 -11.23 26.02 -18.22
CA TYR A 139 -11.48 24.58 -18.22
C TYR A 139 -10.18 23.80 -17.96
N ARG A 140 -10.21 22.96 -16.93
CA ARG A 140 -9.16 21.99 -16.64
C ARG A 140 -9.76 20.60 -16.66
N LYS A 141 -9.13 19.68 -17.38
CA LYS A 141 -9.47 18.26 -17.24
C LYS A 141 -9.19 17.88 -15.78
N LYS A 142 -10.18 17.29 -15.10
CA LYS A 142 -9.98 16.71 -13.75
C LYS A 142 -8.95 15.58 -13.88
N THR A 143 -7.69 15.91 -13.72
CA THR A 143 -6.64 14.93 -13.48
C THR A 143 -6.79 14.47 -12.04
N PHE A 144 -6.60 13.18 -11.75
CA PHE A 144 -6.57 12.69 -10.38
C PHE A 144 -5.56 13.54 -9.58
N GLY A 145 -6.06 14.21 -8.55
CA GLY A 145 -5.28 15.15 -7.76
C GLY A 145 -4.15 14.45 -7.01
N LYS A 146 -3.06 15.16 -6.73
CA LYS A 146 -1.91 14.65 -5.95
C LYS A 146 -2.27 14.28 -4.51
N PHE A 147 -3.38 14.78 -3.98
CA PHE A 147 -3.88 14.28 -2.69
C PHE A 147 -4.45 12.86 -2.81
N LEU A 148 -5.09 12.52 -3.94
CA LEU A 148 -5.58 11.16 -4.23
C LEU A 148 -4.43 10.19 -4.57
N GLU A 149 -3.31 10.69 -5.12
CA GLU A 149 -2.10 9.87 -5.32
C GLU A 149 -1.53 9.31 -4.01
N LYS A 150 -1.76 9.98 -2.86
CA LYS A 150 -1.32 9.45 -1.56
C LYS A 150 -2.06 8.16 -1.22
N ASP A 151 -3.40 8.18 -1.30
CA ASP A 151 -4.24 7.03 -1.00
C ASP A 151 -3.97 5.88 -1.99
N LEU A 152 -3.77 6.21 -3.28
CA LEU A 152 -3.37 5.24 -4.29
C LEU A 152 -2.01 4.60 -3.99
N ASN A 153 -1.01 5.38 -3.57
CA ASN A 153 0.32 4.85 -3.25
C ASN A 153 0.32 3.98 -1.99
N GLU A 154 -0.48 4.33 -0.97
CA GLU A 154 -0.65 3.49 0.22
C GLU A 154 -1.33 2.16 -0.14
N ASN A 155 -2.38 2.20 -0.97
CA ASN A 155 -3.04 1.01 -1.49
C ASN A 155 -2.11 0.14 -2.35
N ILE A 156 -1.32 0.75 -3.24
CA ILE A 156 -0.31 0.04 -4.04
C ILE A 156 0.72 -0.65 -3.14
N LYS A 157 1.16 0.02 -2.07
CA LYS A 157 2.12 -0.55 -1.13
C LYS A 157 1.52 -1.72 -0.34
N GLN A 158 0.25 -1.63 0.07
CA GLN A 158 -0.47 -2.72 0.72
C GLN A 158 -0.62 -3.91 -0.22
N LEU A 159 -1.15 -3.69 -1.43
CA LEU A 159 -1.28 -4.70 -2.48
C LEU A 159 0.06 -5.36 -2.82
N SER A 160 1.14 -4.59 -2.90
CA SER A 160 2.47 -5.12 -3.16
C SER A 160 2.98 -6.02 -2.03
N ASN A 161 2.69 -5.68 -0.77
CA ASN A 161 3.03 -6.52 0.38
C ASN A 161 2.18 -7.80 0.40
N GLU A 162 0.89 -7.71 0.07
CA GLU A 162 0.01 -8.87 -0.04
C GLU A 162 0.47 -9.82 -1.14
N ILE A 163 0.78 -9.31 -2.34
CA ILE A 163 1.33 -10.10 -3.46
C ILE A 163 2.61 -10.83 -3.01
N LYS A 164 3.50 -10.15 -2.28
CA LYS A 164 4.73 -10.76 -1.77
C LYS A 164 4.44 -11.88 -0.76
N SER A 165 3.53 -11.64 0.18
CA SER A 165 3.14 -12.63 1.19
C SER A 165 2.49 -13.86 0.55
N VAL A 166 1.62 -13.67 -0.45
CA VAL A 166 0.98 -14.76 -1.19
C VAL A 166 2.03 -15.55 -1.99
N GLY A 167 2.97 -14.86 -2.65
CA GLY A 167 4.05 -15.51 -3.39
C GLY A 167 4.96 -16.38 -2.50
N GLU A 168 5.32 -15.89 -1.31
CA GLU A 168 6.10 -16.67 -0.33
C GLU A 168 5.31 -17.90 0.17
N GLY A 169 4.00 -17.77 0.39
CA GLY A 169 3.13 -18.89 0.75
C GLY A 169 3.04 -19.96 -0.34
N LEU A 170 2.90 -19.52 -1.60
CA LEU A 170 2.79 -20.40 -2.75
C LEU A 170 4.09 -21.18 -2.99
N PHE A 171 5.25 -20.53 -2.87
CA PHE A 171 6.55 -21.18 -2.95
C PHE A 171 6.74 -22.27 -1.88
N ASN A 172 6.32 -21.99 -0.63
CA ASN A 172 6.41 -22.97 0.45
C ASN A 172 5.48 -24.18 0.23
N LEU A 173 4.27 -23.95 -0.29
CA LEU A 173 3.32 -25.02 -0.61
C LEU A 173 3.83 -25.89 -1.77
N GLU A 174 4.41 -25.30 -2.82
CA GLU A 174 5.02 -26.05 -3.92
C GLU A 174 6.18 -26.92 -3.42
N LYS A 175 7.06 -26.39 -2.57
CA LYS A 175 8.14 -27.18 -1.96
C LYS A 175 7.62 -28.34 -1.09
N GLN A 176 6.54 -28.13 -0.34
CA GLN A 176 5.91 -29.19 0.45
C GLN A 176 5.30 -30.28 -0.43
N LYS A 177 4.69 -29.88 -1.55
CA LYS A 177 4.15 -30.81 -2.54
C LYS A 177 5.26 -31.70 -3.10
N ASP A 178 6.36 -31.11 -3.60
CA ASP A 178 7.49 -31.87 -4.16
C ASP A 178 8.05 -32.87 -3.14
N THR A 179 8.24 -32.43 -1.89
CA THR A 179 8.72 -33.29 -0.80
C THR A 179 7.78 -34.48 -0.52
N ASN A 180 6.47 -34.26 -0.64
CA ASN A 180 5.48 -35.32 -0.44
C ASN A 180 5.40 -36.26 -1.64
N GLU A 181 5.56 -35.77 -2.87
CA GLU A 181 5.66 -36.60 -4.07
C GLU A 181 6.87 -37.54 -4.00
N ASP A 182 8.03 -37.04 -3.54
CA ASP A 182 9.22 -37.86 -3.29
C ASP A 182 8.98 -38.96 -2.25
N LYS A 183 8.29 -38.63 -1.15
CA LYS A 183 7.91 -39.63 -0.12
C LYS A 183 6.97 -40.69 -0.68
N ILE A 184 5.99 -40.31 -1.51
CA ILE A 184 5.08 -41.25 -2.15
C ILE A 184 5.85 -42.20 -3.06
N ALA A 185 6.81 -41.70 -3.84
CA ALA A 185 7.66 -42.53 -4.69
C ALA A 185 8.45 -43.56 -3.86
N GLN A 186 9.08 -43.13 -2.77
CA GLN A 186 9.83 -44.00 -1.87
C GLN A 186 8.95 -45.07 -1.21
N LEU A 187 7.75 -44.70 -0.76
CA LEU A 187 6.80 -45.64 -0.15
C LEU A 187 6.30 -46.69 -1.16
N ARG A 188 6.06 -46.30 -2.41
CA ARG A 188 5.66 -47.22 -3.49
C ARG A 188 6.77 -48.21 -3.82
N GLU A 189 8.02 -47.75 -3.88
CA GLU A 189 9.17 -48.62 -4.09
C GLU A 189 9.31 -49.63 -2.95
N ARG A 190 9.23 -49.17 -1.69
CA ARG A 190 9.30 -50.03 -0.51
C ARG A 190 8.17 -51.07 -0.48
N LYS A 191 6.94 -50.68 -0.83
CA LYS A 191 5.80 -51.59 -0.95
C LYS A 191 6.07 -52.69 -1.99
N SER A 192 6.60 -52.32 -3.15
CA SER A 192 6.95 -53.27 -4.21
C SER A 192 8.00 -54.29 -3.75
N ILE A 193 9.04 -53.84 -3.05
CA ILE A 193 10.08 -54.71 -2.48
C ILE A 193 9.47 -55.70 -1.49
N LEU A 194 8.67 -55.24 -0.52
CA LEU A 194 8.03 -56.07 0.49
C LEU A 194 7.06 -57.09 -0.13
N GLN A 195 6.30 -56.70 -1.16
CA GLN A 195 5.44 -57.62 -1.90
C GLN A 195 6.25 -58.71 -2.62
N GLY A 196 7.41 -58.36 -3.20
CA GLY A 196 8.32 -59.33 -3.81
C GLY A 196 8.92 -60.30 -2.79
N GLU A 197 9.27 -59.83 -1.59
CA GLU A 197 9.74 -60.67 -0.49
C GLU A 197 8.65 -61.63 0.01
N LEU A 198 7.43 -61.13 0.20
CA LEU A 198 6.28 -61.95 0.59
C LEU A 198 6.04 -63.08 -0.41
N LEU A 199 6.06 -62.78 -1.70
CA LEU A 199 5.82 -63.75 -2.77
C LEU A 199 6.94 -64.80 -2.85
N LYS A 200 8.20 -64.40 -2.61
CA LYS A 200 9.33 -65.35 -2.45
C LYS A 200 9.14 -66.25 -1.24
N PHE A 201 8.63 -65.72 -0.12
CA PHE A 201 8.38 -66.49 1.09
C PHE A 201 7.24 -67.52 0.90
N GLU A 202 6.16 -67.10 0.22
CA GLU A 202 5.06 -67.99 -0.15
C GLU A 202 5.51 -69.09 -1.12
N THR A 203 6.39 -68.79 -2.08
CA THR A 203 6.90 -69.78 -3.05
C THR A 203 8.02 -70.68 -2.52
N SER A 204 8.80 -70.24 -1.53
CA SER A 204 9.84 -71.05 -0.86
C SER A 204 9.28 -71.97 0.25
N SER A 205 7.95 -72.03 0.40
CA SER A 205 7.22 -72.89 1.35
C SER A 205 7.21 -74.38 0.97
N GLY A 206 8.39 -74.92 0.64
CA GLY A 206 8.68 -76.34 0.77
C GLY A 206 9.19 -76.66 2.18
N ILE A 207 8.26 -76.87 3.12
CA ILE A 207 8.48 -77.57 4.40
C ILE A 207 9.48 -76.89 5.37
N LYS A 208 9.02 -75.93 6.20
CA LYS A 208 9.47 -75.69 7.60
C LYS A 208 8.62 -74.60 8.30
N ASN A 209 8.06 -74.95 9.47
CA ASN A 209 7.37 -74.09 10.48
C ASN A 209 6.25 -73.12 10.04
N ILE A 210 5.07 -73.68 9.78
CA ILE A 210 3.80 -72.96 9.49
C ILE A 210 3.43 -71.88 10.52
N ASN A 211 3.80 -72.02 11.80
CA ASN A 211 3.43 -71.05 12.84
C ASN A 211 4.29 -69.78 12.84
N GLU A 212 5.60 -69.87 12.61
CA GLU A 212 6.45 -68.69 12.40
C GLU A 212 6.09 -67.97 11.09
N LEU A 213 5.73 -68.74 10.07
CA LEU A 213 5.23 -68.24 8.78
C LEU A 213 3.95 -67.41 8.95
N LYS A 214 2.98 -67.88 9.75
CA LYS A 214 1.75 -67.12 10.04
C LYS A 214 2.04 -65.82 10.79
N GLN A 215 2.85 -65.85 11.84
CA GLN A 215 3.17 -64.65 12.60
C GLN A 215 3.91 -63.59 11.77
N ASN A 216 4.81 -64.02 10.88
CA ASN A 216 5.50 -63.09 9.99
C ASN A 216 4.60 -62.57 8.88
N LYS A 217 3.69 -63.39 8.34
CA LYS A 217 2.66 -62.94 7.40
C LYS A 217 1.77 -61.88 8.04
N ASP A 218 1.28 -62.11 9.25
CA ASP A 218 0.45 -61.15 9.98
C ASP A 218 1.21 -59.84 10.27
N LYS A 219 2.52 -59.91 10.56
CA LYS A 219 3.36 -58.71 10.69
C LYS A 219 3.46 -57.92 9.39
N ILE A 220 3.73 -58.60 8.28
CA ILE A 220 3.87 -57.96 6.97
C ILE A 220 2.53 -57.37 6.51
N GLU A 221 1.41 -58.06 6.73
CA GLU A 221 0.07 -57.51 6.45
C GLU A 221 -0.21 -56.25 7.26
N ASN A 222 0.18 -56.23 8.55
CA ASN A 222 0.05 -55.02 9.37
C ASN A 222 0.95 -53.88 8.88
N GLU A 223 2.19 -54.15 8.45
CA GLU A 223 3.06 -53.14 7.84
C GLU A 223 2.50 -52.61 6.53
N ILE A 224 1.94 -53.48 5.68
CA ILE A 224 1.27 -53.08 4.43
C ILE A 224 0.09 -52.17 4.73
N ASN A 225 -0.75 -52.53 5.71
CA ASN A 225 -1.90 -51.71 6.10
C ASN A 225 -1.45 -50.34 6.65
N GLN A 226 -0.38 -50.29 7.45
CA GLN A 226 0.19 -49.01 7.92
C GLN A 226 0.71 -48.16 6.76
N VAL A 227 1.41 -48.76 5.80
CA VAL A 227 1.88 -48.06 4.60
C VAL A 227 0.71 -47.53 3.76
N ASP A 228 -0.35 -48.31 3.57
CA ASP A 228 -1.54 -47.89 2.84
C ASP A 228 -2.28 -46.74 3.54
N THR A 229 -2.35 -46.77 4.88
CA THR A 229 -2.92 -45.68 5.67
C THR A 229 -2.08 -44.40 5.52
N ASN A 230 -0.74 -44.52 5.53
CA ASN A 230 0.17 -43.39 5.34
C ASN A 230 0.12 -42.82 3.92
N LEU A 231 -0.08 -43.67 2.90
CA LEU A 231 -0.29 -43.26 1.52
C LEU A 231 -1.59 -42.47 1.38
N GLN A 232 -2.71 -42.98 1.91
CA GLN A 232 -3.99 -42.26 1.91
C GLN A 232 -3.87 -40.89 2.58
N ASN A 233 -3.25 -40.83 3.76
CA ASN A 233 -3.04 -39.56 4.47
C ASN A 233 -2.20 -38.57 3.65
N SER A 234 -1.16 -39.05 2.96
CA SER A 234 -0.29 -38.20 2.13
C SER A 234 -1.00 -37.73 0.87
N ASP A 235 -1.79 -38.60 0.22
CA ASP A 235 -2.62 -38.26 -0.94
C ASP A 235 -3.68 -37.21 -0.57
N ASP A 236 -4.31 -37.34 0.59
CA ASP A 236 -5.29 -36.37 1.10
C ASP A 236 -4.62 -35.03 1.45
N GLN A 237 -3.41 -35.05 2.01
CA GLN A 237 -2.61 -33.84 2.21
C GLN A 237 -2.27 -33.14 0.89
N ILE A 238 -1.87 -33.89 -0.14
CA ILE A 238 -1.59 -33.34 -1.47
C ILE A 238 -2.85 -32.74 -2.09
N LYS A 239 -4.00 -33.42 -2.00
CA LYS A 239 -5.28 -32.87 -2.48
C LYS A 239 -5.62 -31.55 -1.80
N ASN A 240 -5.44 -31.47 -0.48
CA ASN A 240 -5.73 -30.28 0.31
C ASN A 240 -4.72 -29.14 0.04
N ILE A 241 -3.45 -29.46 -0.21
CA ILE A 241 -2.46 -28.49 -0.67
C ILE A 241 -2.80 -27.99 -2.07
N ASN A 242 -3.18 -28.87 -2.99
CA ASN A 242 -3.55 -28.49 -4.36
C ASN A 242 -4.79 -27.59 -4.40
N SER A 243 -5.81 -27.84 -3.57
CA SER A 243 -6.96 -26.94 -3.45
C SER A 243 -6.53 -25.57 -2.93
N LYS A 244 -5.66 -25.51 -1.91
CA LYS A 244 -5.13 -24.24 -1.39
C LYS A 244 -4.29 -23.48 -2.43
N ILE A 245 -3.49 -24.18 -3.24
CA ILE A 245 -2.74 -23.55 -4.34
C ILE A 245 -3.70 -23.01 -5.39
N GLN A 246 -4.76 -23.75 -5.73
CA GLN A 246 -5.76 -23.32 -6.70
C GLN A 246 -6.55 -22.09 -6.21
N ASP A 247 -6.84 -22.01 -4.92
CA ASP A 247 -7.49 -20.84 -4.31
C ASP A 247 -6.59 -19.59 -4.28
N LEU A 248 -5.27 -19.77 -4.40
CA LEU A 248 -4.26 -18.70 -4.38
C LEU A 248 -3.78 -18.27 -5.78
N ARG A 249 -4.17 -18.98 -6.84
CA ARG A 249 -3.82 -18.70 -8.25
C ARG A 249 -4.96 -17.98 -8.96
#